data_AF-A0A6L7ZX30-F1
#
_entry.id   AF-A0A6L7ZX30-F1
#
_cell.length_a   1.000
_cell.length_b   1.000
_cell.length_c   1.000
_cell.angle_alpha   90.00
_cell.angle_beta   90.00
_cell.angle_gamma   90.00
#
_symmetry.space_group_name_H-M   'P 1'
#
loop_
_entity.id
_entity.type
_entity.pdbx_description
1 polymer ?
#
loop_
_entity_poly.entity_id
_entity_poly.type
_entity_poly.pdbx_seq_one_letter_code
_entity_poly.pdbx_strand_id
1 'polypeptide(L)'
;AGRPRFVVNFPTKRHWREPSRLEDIAAGLDDLAAVLRRHAIGSVAIPPLGCGLGGLPWPRVRSLLLDRLARSERVSVVIHEPVRR
;
A
#
# COMPACT_ATOMS: atom_id res chain seq x y z
N ALA A 1 19.87 17.65 11.54
CA ALA A 1 19.34 16.30 11.87
C ALA A 1 18.42 15.85 10.74
N GLY A 2 18.57 14.63 10.23
CA GLY A 2 17.74 14.12 9.14
C GLY A 2 16.29 13.90 9.57
N ARG A 3 15.34 14.01 8.63
CA ARG A 3 13.94 13.64 8.89
C ARG A 3 13.86 12.12 9.17
N PRO A 4 13.07 11.66 10.15
CA PRO A 4 12.91 10.24 10.42
C PRO A 4 12.31 9.53 9.18
N ARG A 5 12.76 8.30 8.92
CA ARG A 5 12.24 7.43 7.87
C ARG A 5 11.50 6.27 8.53
N PHE A 6 10.35 5.91 7.97
CA PHE A 6 9.49 4.85 8.48
C PHE A 6 9.49 3.64 7.55
N VAL A 7 9.40 2.44 8.13
CA VAL A 7 9.02 1.21 7.42
C VAL A 7 7.64 0.82 7.92
N VAL A 8 6.65 0.91 7.05
CA VAL A 8 5.26 0.53 7.38
C VAL A 8 5.03 -0.89 6.87
N ASN A 9 4.95 -1.85 7.80
CA ASN A 9 4.66 -3.24 7.46
C ASN A 9 3.17 -3.37 7.14
N PHE A 10 2.84 -3.43 5.85
CA PHE A 10 1.47 -3.58 5.38
C PHE A 10 1.09 -5.07 5.30
N PRO A 11 0.19 -5.58 6.15
CA PRO A 11 -0.23 -6.98 6.09
C PRO A 11 -1.10 -7.21 4.84
N THR A 12 -0.68 -8.12 3.98
CA THR A 12 -1.42 -8.48 2.75
C THR A 12 -2.12 -9.83 2.84
N LYS A 13 -1.94 -10.54 3.95
CA LYS A 13 -2.46 -11.89 4.23
C LYS A 13 -2.69 -12.04 5.73
N ARG A 14 -3.67 -12.87 6.10
CA ARG A 14 -3.91 -13.28 7.48
C ARG A 14 -3.01 -14.45 7.88
N HIS A 15 -2.83 -15.40 6.96
CA HIS A 15 -1.88 -16.50 7.09
C HIS A 15 -1.05 -16.64 5.81
N TRP A 16 0.24 -16.98 5.93
CA TRP A 16 1.18 -16.95 4.80
C TRP A 16 0.82 -17.94 3.66
N ARG A 17 0.16 -19.06 4.01
CA ARG A 17 -0.32 -20.10 3.07
C ARG A 17 -1.56 -19.70 2.28
N GLU A 18 -2.26 -18.65 2.70
CA GLU A 18 -3.51 -18.22 2.06
C GLU A 18 -3.24 -17.21 0.93
N PRO A 19 -4.16 -17.07 -0.05
CA PRO A 19 -4.09 -15.98 -1.01
C PRO A 19 -4.36 -14.63 -0.31
N SER A 20 -3.91 -13.54 -0.94
CA SER A 20 -4.29 -12.19 -0.51
C SER A 20 -5.74 -11.89 -0.91
N ARG A 21 -6.41 -11.00 -0.16
CA ARG A 21 -7.80 -10.59 -0.43
C ARG A 21 -7.87 -9.10 -0.70
N LEU A 22 -8.68 -8.67 -1.67
CA LEU A 22 -8.86 -7.24 -1.98
C LEU A 22 -9.43 -6.45 -0.79
N GLU A 23 -10.28 -7.08 0.04
CA GLU A 23 -10.83 -6.49 1.26
C GLU A 23 -9.74 -6.13 2.28
N ASP A 24 -8.75 -7.00 2.46
CA ASP A 24 -7.64 -6.77 3.38
C ASP A 24 -6.75 -5.62 2.86
N ILE A 25 -6.55 -5.54 1.53
CA ILE A 25 -5.82 -4.42 0.91
C ILE A 25 -6.60 -3.10 1.09
N ALA A 26 -7.91 -3.09 0.88
CA ALA A 26 -8.72 -1.89 1.05
C ALA A 26 -8.67 -1.38 2.50
N ALA A 27 -8.89 -2.27 3.48
CA ALA A 27 -8.82 -1.91 4.89
C ALA A 27 -7.41 -1.42 5.31
N GLY A 28 -6.35 -2.07 4.82
CA GLY A 28 -4.99 -1.63 5.08
C GLY A 28 -4.64 -0.29 4.46
N LEU A 29 -5.24 0.08 3.32
CA LEU A 29 -5.04 1.41 2.70
C LEU A 29 -5.70 2.52 3.51
N ASP A 30 -6.87 2.25 4.11
CA ASP A 30 -7.53 3.20 5.01
C ASP A 30 -6.67 3.43 6.28
N ASP A 31 -6.07 2.38 6.85
CA ASP A 31 -5.13 2.51 7.97
C ASP A 31 -3.82 3.19 7.57
N LEU A 32 -3.27 2.87 6.38
CA LEU A 32 -2.07 3.54 5.86
C LEU A 32 -2.28 5.05 5.77
N ALA A 33 -3.44 5.50 5.28
CA ALA A 33 -3.76 6.93 5.25
C ALA A 33 -3.76 7.57 6.65
N ALA A 34 -4.28 6.86 7.66
CA ALA A 34 -4.25 7.30 9.05
C ALA A 34 -2.81 7.37 9.60
N VAL A 35 -1.97 6.37 9.30
CA VAL A 35 -0.53 6.34 9.67
C VAL A 35 0.21 7.52 9.04
N LEU A 36 0.03 7.76 7.74
CA LEU A 36 0.70 8.86 7.03
C LEU A 36 0.36 10.21 7.65
N ARG A 37 -0.91 10.43 8.00
CA ARG A 37 -1.37 11.64 8.70
C ARG A 37 -0.79 11.75 10.11
N ARG A 38 -0.90 10.70 10.92
CA ARG A 38 -0.48 10.67 12.33
C ARG A 38 1.01 10.97 12.49
N HIS A 39 1.84 10.47 11.56
CA HIS A 39 3.28 10.64 11.59
C HIS A 39 3.79 11.78 10.69
N ALA A 40 2.87 12.59 10.11
CA ALA A 40 3.19 13.68 9.19
C ALA A 40 4.16 13.25 8.06
N ILE A 41 3.94 12.07 7.50
CA ILE A 41 4.77 11.50 6.44
C ILE A 41 4.38 12.16 5.11
N GLY A 42 5.29 12.97 4.55
CA GLY A 42 5.05 13.69 3.30
C GLY A 42 5.28 12.90 2.02
N SER A 43 5.87 11.70 2.10
CA SER A 43 6.05 10.82 0.94
C SER A 43 6.10 9.35 1.29
N VAL A 44 5.63 8.49 0.38
CA VAL A 44 5.62 7.03 0.55
C VAL A 44 5.86 6.33 -0.79
N ALA A 45 6.62 5.25 -0.76
CA ALA A 45 6.78 4.33 -1.88
C ALA A 45 6.03 3.03 -1.57
N ILE A 46 5.21 2.54 -2.51
CA ILE A 46 4.29 1.42 -2.29
C ILE A 46 4.55 0.33 -3.35
N PRO A 47 4.82 -0.93 -2.95
CA PRO A 47 4.98 -2.06 -3.87
C PRO A 47 3.62 -2.59 -4.36
N PRO A 48 3.58 -3.55 -5.32
CA PRO A 48 2.32 -4.13 -5.79
C PRO A 48 1.71 -5.08 -4.74
N LEU A 49 0.94 -4.51 -3.82
CA LEU A 49 0.39 -5.18 -2.63
C LEU A 49 -0.42 -6.43 -3.00
N GLY A 50 -0.01 -7.59 -2.47
CA GLY A 50 -0.71 -8.86 -2.68
C GLY A 50 -0.69 -9.42 -4.10
N CYS A 51 0.03 -8.81 -5.06
CA CYS A 51 -0.01 -9.23 -6.47
C CYS A 51 0.95 -10.38 -6.83
N GLY A 52 2.01 -10.59 -6.04
CA GLY A 52 2.97 -11.69 -6.24
C GLY A 52 2.44 -13.03 -5.72
N LEU A 53 3.06 -13.54 -4.64
CA LEU A 53 2.60 -14.76 -3.96
C LEU A 53 1.18 -14.66 -3.37
N GLY A 54 0.58 -13.48 -3.37
CA GLY A 54 -0.81 -13.25 -2.97
C GLY A 54 -1.82 -13.44 -4.09
N GLY A 55 -1.39 -13.44 -5.37
CA GLY A 55 -2.22 -13.73 -6.52
C GLY A 55 -3.25 -12.66 -6.92
N LEU A 56 -3.25 -11.47 -6.30
CA LEU A 56 -4.19 -10.42 -6.68
C LEU A 56 -3.88 -9.86 -8.08
N PRO A 57 -4.89 -9.59 -8.92
CA PRO A 57 -4.67 -8.95 -10.20
C PRO A 57 -4.17 -7.52 -10.02
N TRP A 58 -3.00 -7.20 -10.57
CA TRP A 58 -2.39 -5.87 -10.47
C TRP A 58 -3.34 -4.72 -10.86
N PRO A 59 -4.11 -4.80 -11.97
CA PRO A 59 -5.03 -3.72 -12.33
C PRO A 59 -6.06 -3.39 -11.24
N ARG A 60 -6.51 -4.40 -10.49
CA ARG A 60 -7.49 -4.21 -9.39
C ARG A 60 -6.85 -3.53 -8.19
N VAL A 61 -5.63 -3.94 -7.82
CA VAL A 61 -4.88 -3.33 -6.71
C VAL A 61 -4.45 -1.90 -7.05
N ARG A 62 -4.01 -1.66 -8.29
CA ARG A 62 -3.67 -0.32 -8.78
C ARG A 62 -4.87 0.63 -8.70
N SER A 63 -6.06 0.18 -9.10
CA SER A 63 -7.28 0.99 -8.96
C SER A 63 -7.52 1.38 -7.50
N LEU A 64 -7.48 0.40 -6.58
CA LEU A 64 -7.68 0.67 -5.15
C LEU A 64 -6.66 1.66 -4.57
N LEU A 65 -5.39 1.53 -4.95
CA LEU A 65 -4.34 2.46 -4.54
C LEU A 65 -4.66 3.89 -4.99
N LEU A 66 -5.04 4.08 -6.25
CA LEU A 66 -5.40 5.38 -6.78
C LEU A 66 -6.66 5.93 -6.10
N ASP A 67 -7.70 5.11 -5.96
CA ASP A 67 -8.99 5.51 -5.37
C ASP A 67 -8.85 5.95 -3.90
N ARG A 68 -7.98 5.27 -3.13
CA ARG A 68 -7.79 5.56 -1.71
C ARG A 68 -6.75 6.63 -1.44
N LEU A 69 -5.65 6.67 -2.20
CA LEU A 69 -4.55 7.58 -1.94
C LEU A 69 -4.65 8.90 -2.70
N ALA A 70 -5.45 9.00 -3.78
CA ALA A 70 -5.71 10.28 -4.46
C ALA A 70 -6.37 11.32 -3.53
N ARG A 71 -7.02 10.86 -2.45
CA ARG A 71 -7.62 11.75 -1.43
C ARG A 71 -6.59 12.43 -0.52
N SER A 72 -5.32 12.02 -0.57
CA SER A 72 -4.25 12.57 0.26
C SER A 72 -3.46 13.65 -0.47
N GLU A 73 -4.04 14.85 -0.61
CA GLU A 73 -3.46 15.99 -1.36
C GLU A 73 -2.07 16.47 -0.88
N ARG A 74 -1.59 16.00 0.27
CA ARG A 74 -0.33 16.43 0.90
C ARG A 74 0.77 15.37 0.94
N VAL A 75 0.55 14.18 0.36
CA VAL A 75 1.53 13.09 0.38
C VAL A 75 1.95 12.73 -1.04
N SER A 76 3.25 12.78 -1.31
CA SER A 76 3.81 12.27 -2.58
C SER A 76 3.84 10.75 -2.55
N VAL A 77 3.07 10.12 -3.43
CA VAL A 77 2.95 8.65 -3.51
C VAL A 77 3.68 8.14 -4.76
N VAL A 78 4.64 7.26 -4.56
CA VAL A 78 5.31 6.52 -5.64
C VAL A 78 4.80 5.08 -5.62
N ILE A 79 4.21 4.63 -6.71
CA ILE A 79 3.71 3.26 -6.85
C ILE A 79 4.68 2.47 -7.73
N HIS A 80 5.22 1.39 -7.20
CA HIS A 80 6.02 0.45 -7.98
C HIS A 80 5.14 -0.62 -8.61
N GLU A 81 5.32 -0.83 -9.90
CA GLU A 81 4.62 -1.88 -10.63
C GLU A 81 5.28 -3.24 -10.43
N PRO A 82 4.55 -4.36 -10.64
CA PRO A 82 5.16 -5.68 -10.68
C PRO A 82 6.27 -5.73 -11.74
N VAL A 83 7.45 -6.18 -11.35
CA VAL A 83 8.50 -6.55 -12.30
C VAL A 83 8.01 -7.77 -13.08
N ARG A 84 8.02 -7.68 -14.42
CA ARG A 84 7.87 -8.87 -15.27
C ARG A 84 8.97 -9.86 -14.89
N ARG A 85 8.58 -11.12 -14.65
CA ARG A 85 9.52 -12.24 -14.64
C ARG A 85 9.78 -12.70 -16.06
#